data_AF-A0A530QM60-F1
#
_entry.id   AF-A0A530QM60-F1
#
_cell.length_a   1.000
_cell.length_b   1.000
_cell.length_c   1.000
_cell.angle_alpha   90.00
_cell.angle_beta   90.00
_cell.angle_gamma   90.00
#
_symmetry.space_group_name_H-M   'P 1'
#
loop_
_entity.id
_entity.type
_entity.pdbx_description
1 polymer ?
#
loop_
_entity_poly.entity_id
_entity_poly.type
_entity_poly.pdbx_seq_one_letter_code
_entity_poly.pdbx_strand_id
1 'polypeptide(L)'
;VQPGPPRQSVEFTYVILAASLIMPNAAFRWPGVVMIMAPTPMKTDHPEAGVLFEADQLPSLNLSLDVTRAQFSDMLPRLEAHRFKDFHFTVEEKDAEGRWPLRSWGMGTTG
;
A
#
# COMPACT_ATOMS: atom_id res chain seq x y z
N VAL A 1 26.67 35.29 2.42
CA VAL A 1 25.76 34.30 1.78
C VAL A 1 25.17 33.46 2.90
N GLN A 2 23.84 33.47 3.09
CA GLN A 2 23.20 32.72 4.18
C GLN A 2 23.13 31.23 3.77
N PRO A 3 23.55 30.27 4.61
CA PRO A 3 23.44 28.86 4.27
C PRO A 3 21.94 28.51 4.15
N GLY A 4 21.58 27.90 3.03
CA GLY A 4 20.22 27.42 2.81
C GLY A 4 19.82 26.37 3.86
N PRO A 5 18.53 26.05 4.00
CA PRO A 5 18.07 25.02 4.92
C PRO A 5 18.82 23.69 4.66
N PRO A 6 19.05 22.87 5.71
CA PRO A 6 19.70 21.58 5.56
C PRO A 6 19.00 20.75 4.47
N ARG A 7 19.79 20.11 3.60
CA ARG A 7 19.25 19.18 2.61
C ARG A 7 18.56 18.03 3.33
N GLN A 8 17.25 17.92 3.19
CA GLN A 8 16.48 16.76 3.62
C GLN A 8 16.52 15.73 2.50
N SER A 9 17.01 14.53 2.81
CA SER A 9 17.01 13.40 1.87
C SER A 9 15.93 12.42 2.29
N VAL A 10 15.11 11.98 1.33
CA VAL A 10 14.07 10.97 1.55
C VAL A 10 14.43 9.74 0.74
N GLU A 11 14.51 8.59 1.41
CA GLU A 11 14.62 7.29 0.78
C GLU A 11 13.23 6.65 0.68
N PHE A 12 12.89 6.18 -0.52
CA PHE A 12 11.68 5.43 -0.80
C PHE A 12 12.06 4.00 -1.18
N THR A 13 11.47 3.03 -0.48
CA THR A 13 11.52 1.62 -0.87
C THR A 13 10.11 1.16 -1.20
N TYR A 14 9.92 0.51 -2.36
CA TYR A 14 8.60 0.05 -2.77
C TYR A 14 8.63 -1.27 -3.57
N VAL A 15 7.49 -1.95 -3.59
CA VAL A 15 7.20 -3.10 -4.47
C VAL A 15 5.86 -2.86 -5.15
N ILE A 16 5.75 -3.22 -6.44
CA ILE A 16 4.50 -3.20 -7.21
C ILE A 16 4.16 -4.63 -7.63
N LEU A 17 2.93 -5.07 -7.35
CA LEU A 17 2.43 -6.40 -7.64
C LEU A 17 1.14 -6.30 -8.46
N ALA A 18 0.97 -7.18 -9.45
CA ALA A 18 -0.34 -7.40 -10.04
C ALA A 18 -1.21 -8.24 -9.11
N ALA A 19 -2.50 -7.91 -8.99
CA ALA A 19 -3.43 -8.58 -8.10
C ALA A 19 -4.85 -8.68 -8.69
N SER A 20 -5.66 -9.53 -8.07
CA SER A 20 -7.11 -9.57 -8.24
C SER A 20 -7.75 -9.19 -6.91
N LEU A 21 -8.43 -8.05 -6.84
CA LEU A 21 -9.13 -7.61 -5.63
C LEU A 21 -10.52 -8.24 -5.60
N ILE A 22 -10.84 -8.90 -4.50
CA ILE A 22 -12.09 -9.63 -4.32
C ILE A 22 -12.92 -8.89 -3.27
N MET A 23 -14.12 -8.48 -3.64
CA MET A 23 -15.06 -7.85 -2.70
C MET A 23 -15.52 -8.86 -1.64
N PRO A 24 -15.95 -8.43 -0.44
CA PRO A 24 -16.35 -9.34 0.64
C PRO A 24 -17.45 -10.35 0.26
N ASN A 25 -18.35 -9.96 -0.65
CA ASN A 25 -19.42 -10.85 -1.15
C ASN A 25 -18.97 -11.77 -2.30
N ALA A 26 -17.69 -11.69 -2.71
CA ALA A 26 -17.08 -12.40 -3.83
C ALA A 26 -17.81 -12.25 -5.18
N ALA A 27 -18.79 -11.35 -5.27
CA ALA A 27 -19.65 -11.20 -6.44
C ALA A 27 -18.88 -10.62 -7.64
N PHE A 28 -17.79 -9.89 -7.37
CA PHE A 28 -16.97 -9.27 -8.39
C PHE A 28 -15.48 -9.34 -8.03
N ARG A 29 -14.65 -9.49 -9.06
CA ARG A 29 -13.20 -9.43 -8.98
C ARG A 29 -12.69 -8.29 -9.85
N TRP A 30 -12.02 -7.33 -9.23
CA TRP A 30 -11.39 -6.23 -9.93
C TRP A 30 -9.94 -6.57 -10.25
N PRO A 31 -9.46 -6.32 -11.48
CA PRO A 31 -8.03 -6.21 -11.72
C PRO A 31 -7.46 -5.15 -10.78
N GLY A 32 -6.26 -5.39 -10.28
CA GLY A 32 -5.61 -4.36 -9.50
C GLY A 32 -4.12 -4.47 -9.39
N VAL A 33 -3.59 -3.44 -8.78
CA VAL A 33 -2.17 -3.21 -8.56
C VAL A 33 -2.00 -2.95 -7.08
N VAL A 34 -1.09 -3.68 -6.44
CA VAL A 34 -0.73 -3.43 -5.05
C VAL A 34 0.64 -2.75 -5.04
N MET A 35 0.69 -1.56 -4.44
CA MET A 35 1.92 -0.86 -4.15
C MET A 35 2.19 -0.94 -2.65
N ILE A 36 3.33 -1.47 -2.27
CA ILE A 36 3.77 -1.52 -0.86
C ILE A 36 4.89 -0.51 -0.73
N MET A 37 4.73 0.50 0.13
CA MET A 37 5.71 1.57 0.32
C MET A 37 6.22 1.60 1.75
N ALA A 38 7.53 1.71 1.91
CA ALA A 38 8.19 2.00 3.17
C ALA A 38 8.93 3.35 3.07
N PRO A 39 8.23 4.48 3.21
CA PRO A 39 8.87 5.80 3.22
C PRO A 39 9.75 5.94 4.46
N THR A 40 10.92 6.55 4.32
CA THR A 40 11.72 6.95 5.49
C THR A 40 11.05 8.12 6.23
N PRO A 41 11.07 8.12 7.58
CA PRO A 41 10.24 9.00 8.38
C PRO A 41 10.78 10.43 8.37
N MET A 42 10.42 11.20 7.35
CA MET A 42 10.42 12.67 7.41
C MET A 42 9.06 13.22 7.84
N LYS A 43 8.03 12.36 7.87
CA LYS A 43 6.73 12.57 8.55
C LYS A 43 6.40 11.34 9.39
N THR A 44 6.04 11.56 10.65
CA THR A 44 5.69 10.53 11.64
C THR A 44 4.21 10.19 11.66
N ASP A 45 3.34 11.05 11.12
CA ASP A 45 1.89 10.86 11.14
C ASP A 45 1.37 10.51 9.75
N HIS A 46 1.15 9.22 9.53
CA HIS A 46 0.27 8.70 8.50
C HIS A 46 -0.91 8.07 9.26
N PRO A 47 -2.02 8.81 9.48
CA PRO A 47 -3.17 8.27 10.22
C PRO A 47 -3.78 7.04 9.53
N GLU A 48 -3.64 6.98 8.21
CA GLU A 48 -4.11 5.90 7.36
C GLU A 48 -3.01 4.88 7.09
N ALA A 49 -3.38 3.60 7.02
CA ALA A 49 -2.46 2.51 6.70
C ALA A 49 -2.21 2.37 5.18
N GLY A 50 -2.79 3.28 4.38
CA GLY A 50 -2.77 3.24 2.92
C GLY A 50 -4.03 3.83 2.30
N VAL A 51 -4.21 3.62 1.00
CA VAL A 51 -5.42 4.02 0.25
C VAL A 51 -5.75 3.02 -0.85
N LEU A 52 -7.04 2.82 -1.09
CA LEU A 52 -7.55 2.17 -2.29
C LEU A 52 -8.10 3.25 -3.24
N PHE A 53 -7.82 3.17 -4.53
CA PHE A 53 -8.34 4.13 -5.51
C PHE A 53 -8.50 3.51 -6.90
N GLU A 54 -9.41 4.07 -7.69
CA GLU A 54 -9.61 3.71 -9.09
C GLU A 54 -8.51 4.34 -9.97
N ALA A 55 -7.98 3.60 -10.94
CA ALA A 55 -7.03 4.17 -11.90
C ALA A 55 -7.78 4.96 -12.98
N ASP A 56 -7.32 6.17 -13.29
CA ASP A 56 -7.98 7.03 -14.27
C ASP A 56 -8.03 6.44 -15.69
N GLN A 57 -7.02 5.66 -16.07
CA GLN A 57 -6.82 5.20 -17.45
C GLN A 57 -7.13 3.71 -17.67
N LEU A 58 -7.27 2.93 -16.60
CA LEU A 58 -7.47 1.49 -16.67
C LEU A 58 -8.56 1.08 -15.67
N PRO A 59 -9.47 0.15 -16.02
CA PRO A 59 -10.50 -0.35 -15.12
C PRO A 59 -9.87 -1.27 -14.05
N SER A 60 -9.11 -0.66 -13.15
CA SER A 60 -8.33 -1.33 -12.13
C SER A 60 -8.36 -0.54 -10.83
N LEU A 61 -8.29 -1.28 -9.72
CA LEU A 61 -8.15 -0.71 -8.39
C LEU A 61 -6.68 -0.79 -7.95
N ASN A 62 -6.17 0.32 -7.43
CA ASN A 62 -4.84 0.43 -6.89
C ASN A 62 -4.92 0.42 -5.36
N LEU A 63 -4.25 -0.54 -4.74
CA LEU A 63 -4.09 -0.64 -3.30
C LEU A 63 -2.69 -0.16 -2.94
N SER A 64 -2.60 1.00 -2.29
CA SER A 64 -1.36 1.48 -1.68
C SER A 64 -1.34 1.07 -0.21
N LEU A 65 -0.27 0.41 0.22
CA LEU A 65 -0.01 0.06 1.62
C LEU A 65 1.18 0.86 2.12
N ASP A 66 0.96 1.63 3.17
CA ASP A 66 2.04 2.29 3.89
C ASP A 66 2.50 1.34 5.00
N VAL A 67 3.78 0.94 4.94
CA VAL A 67 4.37 -0.02 5.87
C VAL A 67 5.64 0.55 6.51
N THR A 68 5.96 0.08 7.70
CA THR A 68 7.25 0.39 8.33
C THR A 68 8.40 -0.34 7.61
N ARG A 69 9.62 0.17 7.74
CA ARG A 69 10.82 -0.50 7.20
C ARG A 69 11.01 -1.93 7.73
N ALA A 70 10.61 -2.19 8.98
CA ALA A 70 10.63 -3.51 9.57
C ALA A 70 9.63 -4.45 8.88
N GLN A 71 8.37 -4.03 8.75
CA GLN A 71 7.34 -4.79 8.04
C GLN A 71 7.74 -5.08 6.58
N PHE A 72 8.28 -4.10 5.87
CA PHE A 72 8.77 -4.31 4.50
C PHE A 72 9.84 -5.39 4.43
N SER A 73 10.82 -5.34 5.34
CA SER A 73 11.91 -6.31 5.40
C SER A 73 11.41 -7.73 5.72
N ASP A 74 10.38 -7.85 6.56
CA ASP A 74 9.76 -9.14 6.89
C ASP A 74 8.92 -9.72 5.75
N MET A 75 8.35 -8.85 4.92
CA MET A 75 7.51 -9.23 3.78
C MET A 75 8.33 -9.65 2.56
N LEU A 76 9.47 -8.99 2.31
CA LEU A 76 10.25 -9.17 1.09
C LEU A 76 10.64 -10.65 0.82
N PRO A 77 11.19 -11.42 1.78
CA PRO A 77 11.52 -12.83 1.55
C PRO A 77 10.29 -13.70 1.26
N ARG A 78 9.09 -13.30 1.70
CA ARG A 78 7.84 -14.04 1.45
C ARG A 78 7.34 -13.78 0.04
N LEU A 79 7.49 -12.55 -0.44
CA LEU A 79 7.19 -12.15 -1.81
C LEU A 79 8.14 -12.85 -2.79
N GLU A 80 9.45 -12.81 -2.52
CA GLU A 80 10.49 -13.46 -3.34
C GLU A 80 10.32 -14.97 -3.41
N ALA A 81 9.91 -15.60 -2.30
CA ALA A 81 9.66 -17.04 -2.26
C ALA A 81 8.27 -17.45 -2.78
N HIS A 82 7.47 -16.51 -3.31
CA HIS A 82 6.07 -16.74 -3.72
C HIS A 82 5.19 -17.39 -2.64
N ARG A 83 5.48 -17.15 -1.36
CA ARG A 83 4.71 -17.63 -0.19
C ARG A 83 3.66 -16.64 0.30
N PHE A 84 3.58 -15.51 -0.37
CA PHE A 84 2.54 -14.52 -0.19
C PHE A 84 1.23 -15.04 -0.82
N LYS A 85 0.14 -15.07 -0.04
CA LYS A 85 -1.15 -15.54 -0.54
C LYS A 85 -2.10 -14.38 -0.86
N ASP A 86 -2.40 -13.57 0.16
CA ASP A 86 -3.39 -12.51 0.05
C ASP A 86 -3.13 -11.37 1.05
N PHE A 87 -3.65 -10.18 0.68
CA PHE A 87 -3.85 -9.07 1.60
C PHE A 87 -5.32 -9.03 1.99
N HIS A 88 -5.59 -8.93 3.28
CA HIS A 88 -6.91 -8.53 3.77
C HIS A 88 -6.81 -7.10 4.28
N PHE A 89 -7.78 -6.26 3.93
CA PHE A 89 -7.78 -4.86 4.30
C PHE A 89 -9.20 -4.36 4.50
N THR A 90 -9.32 -3.30 5.28
CA THR A 90 -10.57 -2.57 5.49
C THR A 90 -10.38 -1.13 5.08
N VAL A 91 -11.40 -0.59 4.42
CA VAL A 91 -11.41 0.79 3.97
C VAL A 91 -12.53 1.57 4.62
N GLU A 92 -12.36 2.88 4.71
CA GLU A 92 -13.39 3.82 5.16
C GLU A 92 -14.19 4.40 3.98
N GLU A 93 -15.10 5.33 4.26
CA GLU A 93 -15.84 6.06 3.22
C GLU A 93 -14.89 6.85 2.30
N LYS A 94 -15.34 7.13 1.07
CA LYS A 94 -14.51 7.89 0.13
C LYS A 94 -14.20 9.27 0.69
N ASP A 95 -12.93 9.66 0.61
CA ASP A 95 -12.46 11.01 0.94
C ASP A 95 -12.85 12.04 -0.15
N ALA A 96 -12.52 13.31 0.08
CA ALA A 96 -12.81 14.40 -0.86
C ALA A 96 -12.09 14.23 -2.21
N GLU A 97 -11.02 13.43 -2.25
CA GLU A 97 -10.26 13.08 -3.45
C GLU A 97 -10.79 11.80 -4.13
N GLY A 98 -11.88 11.22 -3.64
CA GLY A 98 -12.51 10.02 -4.21
C GLY A 98 -11.76 8.72 -3.94
N ARG A 99 -10.81 8.72 -3.00
CA ARG A 99 -10.05 7.55 -2.55
C ARG A 99 -10.72 6.94 -1.33
N TRP A 100 -10.52 5.65 -1.11
CA TRP A 100 -10.94 4.97 0.10
C TRP A 100 -9.75 4.81 1.04
N PRO A 101 -9.68 5.55 2.17
CA PRO A 101 -8.62 5.41 3.15
C PRO A 101 -8.58 4.01 3.76
N LEU A 102 -7.39 3.46 3.98
CA LEU A 102 -7.24 2.16 4.66
C LEU A 102 -7.16 2.36 6.17
N ARG A 103 -8.19 1.87 6.86
CA ARG A 103 -8.20 1.78 8.32
C ARG A 103 -7.23 0.72 8.84
N SER A 104 -7.13 -0.41 8.15
CA SER A 104 -6.25 -1.51 8.53
C SER A 104 -5.98 -2.48 7.39
N TRP A 105 -4.88 -3.21 7.48
CA TRP A 105 -4.55 -4.31 6.59
C TRP A 105 -3.76 -5.39 7.32
N GLY A 106 -3.70 -6.58 6.70
CA GLY A 106 -2.84 -7.68 7.11
C GLY A 106 -2.57 -8.64 5.95
N MET A 107 -1.70 -9.61 6.19
CA MET A 107 -1.19 -10.54 5.19
C MET A 107 -1.51 -11.99 5.58
N GLY A 108 -2.08 -12.74 4.64
CA GLY A 108 -2.13 -14.20 4.70
C GLY A 108 -0.88 -14.81 4.08
N THR A 109 -0.25 -15.75 4.80
CA THR A 109 0.79 -16.62 4.24
C THR A 109 0.28 -18.04 4.07
N THR A 110 0.75 -18.73 3.03
CA THR A 110 0.62 -20.18 2.97
C THR A 110 1.42 -20.80 4.12
N GLY A 111 0.75 -21.63 4.93
CA GLY A 111 1.39 -22.46 5.94
C GLY A 111 2.13 -23.66 5.35
#